data_AF-A0A815ZRL7-F1
#
_entry.id   AF-A0A815ZRL7-F1
#
_cell.length_a   1.000
_cell.length_b   1.000
_cell.length_c   1.000
_cell.angle_alpha   90.00
_cell.angle_beta   90.00
_cell.angle_gamma   90.00
#
_symmetry.space_group_name_H-M   'P 1'
#
loop_
_entity.id
_entity.type
_entity.pdbx_description
1 polymer ?
#
loop_
_entity_poly.entity_id
_entity_poly.type
_entity_poly.pdbx_seq_one_letter_code
_entity_poly.pdbx_strand_id
1 'polypeptide(L)'
;NRYHSSAQILYEKLPRKSRFNELYYVSQRVLRNLSRSPIVIIIQIGISVVFAILCGCVFFRVDHTLDQGVKKHAGAIFLVTVFQVLINLIALELFLKERALFIHVSVLRYELFFEILYKSYKEVHALSVTRLFRVASVILGMTYVIMIIFSGFIVDLKSIVGALNWMQWFSILRYALYGLNVKEFTNLKLCAAVANNATSICSYRGEDIVTERHIVYESDWDL
;
A
#
# COMPACT_ATOMS: atom_id res chain seq x y z
N ASN A 1 2.46 50.12 -7.09
CA ASN A 1 3.26 50.47 -5.88
C ASN A 1 2.54 50.36 -4.53
N ARG A 2 1.27 50.77 -4.38
CA ARG A 2 0.57 50.68 -3.07
C ARG A 2 0.31 49.26 -2.54
N TYR A 3 0.00 48.30 -3.41
CA TYR A 3 -0.31 46.91 -3.02
C TYR A 3 0.89 46.12 -2.45
N HIS A 4 2.11 46.39 -2.93
CA HIS A 4 3.33 45.75 -2.42
C HIS A 4 3.68 46.20 -1.01
N SER A 5 3.47 47.49 -0.71
CA SER A 5 3.73 48.06 0.62
C SER A 5 2.74 47.53 1.66
N SER A 6 1.45 47.42 1.32
CA SER A 6 0.43 46.85 2.23
C SER A 6 0.66 45.36 2.53
N ALA A 7 1.17 44.58 1.57
CA ALA A 7 1.50 43.17 1.79
C ALA A 7 2.68 43.00 2.75
N GLN A 8 3.76 43.78 2.58
CA GLN A 8 4.91 43.75 3.49
C GLN A 8 4.53 44.11 4.93
N ILE A 9 3.70 45.14 5.13
CA ILE A 9 3.20 45.55 6.45
C ILE A 9 2.33 44.46 7.10
N LEU A 10 1.62 43.65 6.30
CA LEU A 10 0.81 42.53 6.80
C LEU A 10 1.67 41.33 7.21
N TYR A 11 2.77 41.06 6.51
CA TYR A 11 3.69 39.97 6.84
C TYR A 11 4.49 40.24 8.12
N GLU A 12 4.84 41.50 8.38
CA GLU A 12 5.56 41.93 9.57
C GLU A 12 4.70 41.87 10.85
N LYS A 13 3.36 41.83 10.71
CA LYS A 13 2.40 41.78 11.82
C LYS A 13 1.79 40.41 12.11
N LEU A 14 2.23 39.33 11.46
CA LEU A 14 1.63 38.00 11.70
C LEU A 14 2.17 37.38 13.00
N PRO A 15 1.34 37.25 14.06
CA PRO A 15 1.76 36.50 15.25
C PRO A 15 2.09 35.05 14.85
N ARG A 16 3.06 34.43 15.51
CA ARG A 16 3.41 33.01 15.32
C ARG A 16 2.11 32.18 15.38
N LYS A 17 1.64 31.70 14.23
CA LYS A 17 0.46 30.82 14.17
C LYS A 17 0.84 29.47 14.77
N SER A 18 -0.05 28.92 15.59
CA SER A 18 0.10 27.55 16.08
C SER A 18 0.17 26.59 14.88
N ARG A 19 1.19 25.72 14.87
CA ARG A 19 1.45 24.74 13.82
C ARG A 19 0.23 23.83 13.57
N PHE A 20 -0.53 23.54 14.61
CA PHE A 20 -1.74 22.73 14.53
C PHE A 20 -2.89 23.43 13.80
N ASN A 21 -3.07 24.74 14.04
CA ASN A 21 -4.10 25.50 13.34
C ASN A 21 -3.76 25.65 11.86
N GLU A 22 -2.50 25.88 11.53
CA GLU A 22 -2.03 25.91 10.15
C GLU A 22 -2.23 24.56 9.44
N LEU A 23 -1.86 23.45 10.10
CA LEU A 23 -2.08 22.10 9.60
C LEU A 23 -3.57 21.82 9.37
N TYR A 24 -4.45 22.20 10.31
CA TYR A 24 -5.90 22.03 10.17
C TYR A 24 -6.45 22.75 8.94
N TYR A 25 -6.14 24.04 8.77
CA TYR A 25 -6.65 24.83 7.64
C TYR A 25 -6.03 24.44 6.29
N VAL A 26 -4.78 23.98 6.26
CA VAL A 26 -4.15 23.45 5.04
C VAL A 26 -4.77 22.09 4.68
N SER A 27 -4.92 21.18 5.64
CA SER A 27 -5.57 19.89 5.43
C SER A 27 -7.00 20.04 4.96
N GLN A 28 -7.79 20.94 5.55
CA GLN A 28 -9.16 21.21 5.12
C GLN A 28 -9.22 21.72 3.67
N ARG A 29 -8.28 22.58 3.26
CA ARG A 29 -8.18 23.06 1.88
C ARG A 29 -7.80 21.95 0.91
N VAL A 30 -6.87 21.08 1.30
CA VAL A 30 -6.47 19.91 0.50
C VAL A 30 -7.61 18.90 0.38
N LEU A 31 -8.31 18.58 1.47
CA LEU A 31 -9.49 17.71 1.47
C LEU A 31 -10.60 18.24 0.56
N ARG A 32 -10.90 19.54 0.64
CA ARG A 32 -11.91 20.17 -0.23
C ARG A 32 -11.47 20.21 -1.70
N ASN A 33 -10.17 20.36 -1.96
CA ASN A 33 -9.62 20.30 -3.32
C ASN A 33 -9.65 18.89 -3.89
N LEU A 34 -9.29 17.88 -3.08
CA LEU A 34 -9.30 16.47 -3.45
C LEU A 34 -10.73 15.98 -3.75
N SER A 35 -11.70 16.38 -2.93
CA SER A 35 -13.11 16.06 -3.14
C SER A 35 -13.70 16.71 -4.40
N ARG A 36 -13.19 17.87 -4.83
CA ARG A 36 -13.63 18.54 -6.06
C ARG A 36 -13.02 17.97 -7.35
N SER A 37 -11.90 17.25 -7.23
CA SER A 37 -11.27 16.53 -8.35
C SER A 37 -11.19 15.03 -8.05
N PRO A 38 -12.32 14.31 -8.04
CA PRO A 38 -12.40 12.93 -7.57
C PRO A 38 -11.84 11.92 -8.57
N ILE A 39 -11.34 12.33 -9.74
CA ILE A 39 -10.94 11.42 -10.82
C ILE A 39 -9.93 10.37 -10.35
N VAL A 40 -8.95 10.75 -9.55
CA VAL A 40 -7.94 9.83 -9.00
C VAL A 40 -8.56 8.82 -8.04
N ILE A 41 -9.44 9.28 -7.13
CA ILE A 41 -10.13 8.43 -6.16
C ILE A 41 -11.03 7.41 -6.88
N ILE A 42 -11.79 7.87 -7.89
CA ILE A 42 -12.70 7.03 -8.66
C ILE A 42 -11.93 5.95 -9.41
N ILE A 43 -10.84 6.32 -10.10
CA ILE A 43 -9.99 5.37 -10.83
C ILE A 43 -9.42 4.31 -9.87
N GLN A 44 -8.94 4.72 -8.71
CA GLN A 44 -8.31 3.80 -7.76
C GLN A 44 -9.32 2.82 -7.14
N ILE A 45 -10.51 3.29 -6.78
CA ILE A 45 -11.60 2.41 -6.31
C ILE A 45 -12.03 1.47 -7.43
N GLY A 46 -12.19 1.98 -8.66
CA GLY A 46 -12.58 1.17 -9.82
C GLY A 46 -11.59 0.04 -10.09
N ILE A 47 -10.29 0.34 -10.08
CA ILE A 47 -9.23 -0.67 -10.26
C ILE A 47 -9.28 -1.72 -9.14
N SER A 48 -9.46 -1.30 -7.88
CA SER A 48 -9.57 -2.22 -6.73
C SER A 48 -10.75 -3.18 -6.85
N VAL A 49 -11.93 -2.69 -7.25
CA VAL A 49 -13.11 -3.54 -7.46
C VAL A 49 -12.90 -4.56 -8.58
N VAL A 50 -12.30 -4.14 -9.70
CA VAL A 50 -12.00 -5.04 -10.82
C VAL A 50 -11.03 -6.16 -10.39
N PHE A 51 -9.97 -5.82 -9.65
CA PHE A 51 -9.03 -6.82 -9.14
C PHE A 51 -9.67 -7.75 -8.10
N ALA A 52 -10.55 -7.24 -7.25
CA ALA A 52 -11.28 -8.06 -6.28
C ALA A 52 -12.20 -9.09 -6.98
N ILE A 53 -12.93 -8.67 -8.01
CA ILE A 53 -13.76 -9.57 -8.82
C ILE A 53 -12.89 -10.61 -9.51
N LEU A 54 -11.77 -10.20 -10.13
CA LEU A 54 -10.85 -11.11 -10.79
C LEU A 54 -10.30 -12.17 -9.82
N CYS A 55 -9.84 -11.76 -8.63
CA CYS A 55 -9.36 -12.69 -7.62
C CYS A 55 -10.47 -13.65 -7.16
N GLY A 56 -11.69 -13.14 -6.97
CA GLY A 56 -12.87 -13.96 -6.62
C GLY A 56 -13.23 -14.99 -7.70
N CYS A 57 -13.08 -14.63 -8.98
CA CYS A 57 -13.28 -15.56 -10.10
C CYS A 57 -12.16 -16.61 -10.19
N VAL A 58 -10.91 -16.24 -9.94
CA VAL A 58 -9.76 -17.15 -10.03
C VAL A 58 -9.81 -18.23 -8.94
N PHE A 59 -10.17 -17.87 -7.71
CA PHE A 59 -10.28 -18.80 -6.58
C PHE A 59 -11.73 -19.24 -6.34
N PHE A 60 -12.55 -19.26 -7.39
CA PHE A 60 -13.93 -19.69 -7.28
C PHE A 60 -13.99 -21.18 -6.93
N ARG A 61 -14.66 -21.51 -5.81
CA ARG A 61 -14.79 -22.87 -5.24
C ARG A 61 -13.46 -23.47 -4.79
N VAL A 62 -12.98 -23.03 -3.64
CA VAL A 62 -11.90 -23.73 -2.93
C VAL A 62 -12.46 -24.98 -2.27
N ASP A 63 -11.98 -26.16 -2.69
CA ASP A 63 -12.37 -27.44 -2.11
C ASP A 63 -11.78 -27.62 -0.70
N HIS A 64 -12.54 -28.19 0.23
CA HIS A 64 -12.12 -28.43 1.62
C HIS A 64 -11.11 -29.59 1.80
N THR A 65 -10.31 -29.88 0.77
CA THR A 65 -9.25 -30.89 0.88
C THR A 65 -8.06 -30.35 1.67
N LEU A 66 -7.46 -31.18 2.53
CA LEU A 66 -6.37 -30.76 3.41
C LEU A 66 -5.18 -30.14 2.63
N ASP A 67 -4.67 -30.84 1.62
CA ASP A 67 -3.43 -30.40 0.94
C ASP A 67 -3.65 -29.31 -0.10
N GLN A 68 -4.74 -29.38 -0.87
CA GLN A 68 -5.01 -28.42 -1.94
C GLN A 68 -5.84 -27.24 -1.47
N GLY A 69 -6.82 -27.47 -0.59
CA GLY A 69 -7.69 -26.43 -0.03
C GLY A 69 -6.89 -25.39 0.76
N VAL A 70 -6.04 -25.84 1.68
CA VAL A 70 -5.21 -24.94 2.50
C VAL A 70 -4.30 -24.07 1.62
N LYS A 71 -3.68 -24.64 0.59
CA LYS A 71 -2.83 -23.89 -0.34
C LYS A 71 -3.62 -22.88 -1.17
N LYS A 72 -4.82 -23.25 -1.63
CA LYS A 72 -5.73 -22.35 -2.36
C LYS A 72 -6.22 -21.19 -1.49
N HIS A 73 -6.65 -21.43 -0.25
CA HIS A 73 -7.06 -20.38 0.69
C HIS A 73 -5.91 -19.41 1.03
N ALA A 74 -4.75 -19.95 1.43
CA ALA A 74 -3.58 -19.12 1.73
C ALA A 74 -3.08 -18.34 0.50
N GLY A 75 -3.13 -18.95 -0.68
CA GLY A 75 -2.79 -18.31 -1.95
C GLY A 75 -3.75 -17.18 -2.35
N ALA A 76 -5.06 -17.36 -2.10
CA ALA A 76 -6.05 -16.32 -2.33
C ALA A 76 -5.81 -15.09 -1.44
N ILE A 77 -5.61 -15.32 -0.13
CA ILE A 77 -5.30 -14.26 0.85
C ILE A 77 -4.00 -13.55 0.48
N PHE A 78 -2.97 -14.31 0.09
CA PHE A 78 -1.71 -13.77 -0.39
C PHE A 78 -1.90 -12.85 -1.60
N LEU A 79 -2.61 -13.33 -2.62
CA LEU A 79 -2.81 -12.59 -3.86
C LEU A 79 -3.62 -11.30 -3.64
N VAL A 80 -4.69 -11.36 -2.85
CA VAL A 80 -5.52 -10.18 -2.52
C VAL A 80 -4.69 -9.13 -1.76
N THR A 81 -3.91 -9.55 -0.77
CA THR A 81 -3.09 -8.64 0.04
C THR A 81 -1.99 -7.97 -0.79
N VAL A 82 -1.32 -8.73 -1.68
CA VAL A 82 -0.29 -8.20 -2.57
C VAL A 82 -0.89 -7.19 -3.55
N PHE A 83 -2.01 -7.50 -4.20
CA PHE A 83 -2.65 -6.57 -5.13
C PHE A 83 -3.16 -5.30 -4.44
N GLN A 84 -3.69 -5.42 -3.21
CA GLN A 84 -4.09 -4.25 -2.44
C GLN A 84 -2.91 -3.30 -2.17
N VAL A 85 -1.74 -3.85 -1.85
CA VAL A 85 -0.51 -3.06 -1.64
C VAL A 85 0.01 -2.45 -2.96
N LEU A 86 -0.04 -3.19 -4.07
CA LEU A 86 0.37 -2.68 -5.38
C LEU A 86 -0.53 -1.53 -5.87
N ILE A 87 -1.83 -1.58 -5.63
CA ILE A 87 -2.75 -0.48 -5.98
C ILE A 87 -2.40 0.78 -5.18
N ASN A 88 -2.05 0.63 -3.89
CA ASN A 88 -1.63 1.75 -3.06
C ASN A 88 -0.28 2.34 -3.50
N LEU A 89 0.63 1.52 -4.00
CA LEU A 89 1.91 1.96 -4.57
C LEU A 89 1.69 2.84 -5.82
N ILE A 90 0.86 2.40 -6.75
CA ILE A 90 0.56 3.14 -8.00
C ILE A 90 -0.06 4.52 -7.67
N ALA A 91 -0.94 4.59 -6.67
CA ALA A 91 -1.55 5.84 -6.23
C ALA A 91 -0.55 6.79 -5.58
N LEU A 92 0.37 6.26 -4.78
CA LEU A 92 1.44 7.06 -4.15
C LEU A 92 2.35 7.66 -5.22
N GLU A 93 2.74 6.90 -6.25
CA GLU A 93 3.53 7.41 -7.37
C GLU A 93 2.80 8.54 -8.13
N LEU A 94 1.50 8.37 -8.41
CA LEU A 94 0.70 9.40 -9.06
C LEU A 94 0.64 10.68 -8.21
N PHE A 95 0.44 10.54 -6.90
CA PHE A 95 0.39 11.67 -5.97
C PHE A 95 1.74 12.40 -5.84
N LEU A 96 2.84 11.64 -5.77
CA LEU A 96 4.18 12.20 -5.74
C LEU A 96 4.49 12.96 -7.04
N LYS A 97 3.97 12.50 -8.19
CA LYS A 97 4.10 13.18 -9.50
C LYS A 97 3.29 14.49 -9.55
N GLU A 98 2.06 14.48 -9.04
CA GLU A 98 1.22 15.68 -8.97
C GLU A 98 1.82 16.75 -8.04
N ARG A 99 2.39 16.35 -6.89
CA ARG A 99 3.06 17.29 -5.96
C ARG A 99 4.34 17.89 -6.53
N ALA A 100 5.13 17.12 -7.26
CA ALA A 100 6.30 17.65 -7.97
C ALA A 100 5.89 18.70 -9.02
N LEU A 101 4.74 18.51 -9.69
CA LEU A 101 4.20 19.46 -10.65
C LEU A 101 3.62 20.72 -9.98
N PHE A 102 3.10 20.63 -8.76
CA PHE A 102 2.60 21.79 -8.01
C PHE A 102 3.71 22.80 -7.66
N ILE A 103 4.93 22.33 -7.34
CA ILE A 103 6.10 23.20 -7.14
C ILE A 103 6.43 23.97 -8.43
N HIS A 104 6.24 23.32 -9.58
CA HIS A 104 6.46 23.95 -10.87
C HIS A 104 5.40 25.03 -11.19
N VAL A 105 4.13 24.75 -10.85
CA VAL A 105 2.98 25.64 -11.14
C VAL A 105 2.90 26.83 -10.17
N SER A 106 3.42 26.72 -8.94
CA SER A 106 3.44 27.85 -8.00
C SER A 106 4.36 29.00 -8.42
N VAL A 107 5.32 28.74 -9.31
CA VAL A 107 6.28 29.73 -9.86
C VAL A 107 5.74 30.44 -11.11
N LEU A 108 4.64 29.96 -11.70
CA LEU A 108 4.13 30.36 -13.02
C LEU A 108 3.38 31.73 -13.07
N ARG A 109 3.41 32.54 -12.01
CA ARG A 109 2.64 33.80 -11.89
C ARG A 109 3.45 35.08 -12.17
N TYR A 110 4.45 35.04 -13.05
CA TYR A 110 5.26 36.22 -13.37
C TYR A 110 5.45 36.35 -14.88
N GLU A 111 5.05 37.50 -15.44
CA GLU A 111 4.89 37.69 -16.89
C GLU A 111 6.17 38.09 -17.66
N LEU A 112 6.29 37.45 -18.83
CA LEU A 112 6.90 37.82 -20.12
C LEU A 112 8.39 38.16 -20.28
N PHE A 113 9.15 38.67 -19.30
CA PHE A 113 10.61 38.90 -19.53
C PHE A 113 11.51 37.74 -19.05
N PHE A 114 11.01 36.90 -18.15
CA PHE A 114 11.73 35.75 -17.61
C PHE A 114 11.70 34.50 -18.51
N GLU A 115 10.91 34.48 -19.58
CA GLU A 115 10.58 33.29 -20.40
C GLU A 115 11.79 32.45 -20.84
N ILE A 116 12.86 33.02 -21.39
CA ILE A 116 13.97 32.24 -21.97
C ILE A 116 14.87 31.63 -20.88
N LEU A 117 15.26 32.44 -19.88
CA LEU A 117 16.06 31.97 -18.74
C LEU A 117 15.25 31.02 -17.84
N TYR A 118 13.96 31.31 -17.65
CA TYR A 118 13.04 30.44 -16.94
C TYR A 118 12.79 29.14 -17.71
N LYS A 119 12.70 29.14 -19.04
CA LYS A 119 12.52 27.92 -19.85
C LYS A 119 13.75 27.01 -19.77
N SER A 120 14.96 27.56 -19.89
CA SER A 120 16.20 26.80 -19.68
C SER A 120 16.36 26.30 -18.25
N TYR A 121 16.06 27.14 -17.24
CA TYR A 121 16.07 26.73 -15.83
C TYR A 121 14.99 25.68 -15.52
N LYS A 122 13.79 25.82 -16.09
CA LYS A 122 12.65 24.91 -15.95
C LYS A 122 12.95 23.56 -16.59
N GLU A 123 13.57 23.53 -17.77
CA GLU A 123 13.96 22.27 -18.39
C GLU A 123 15.03 21.54 -17.57
N VAL A 124 16.06 22.25 -17.10
CA VAL A 124 17.12 21.67 -16.26
C VAL A 124 16.58 21.23 -14.88
N HIS A 125 15.71 22.02 -14.26
CA HIS A 125 15.09 21.70 -12.97
C HIS A 125 14.05 20.58 -13.12
N ALA A 126 13.26 20.56 -14.19
CA ALA A 126 12.34 19.45 -14.51
C ALA A 126 13.10 18.16 -14.77
N LEU A 127 14.23 18.21 -15.48
CA LEU A 127 15.12 17.05 -15.66
C LEU A 127 15.72 16.58 -14.33
N SER A 128 16.03 17.49 -13.40
CA SER A 128 16.60 17.15 -12.09
C SER A 128 15.56 16.55 -11.14
N VAL A 129 14.35 17.12 -11.09
CA VAL A 129 13.23 16.65 -10.26
C VAL A 129 12.67 15.32 -10.78
N THR A 130 12.58 15.13 -12.10
CA THR A 130 12.13 13.86 -12.69
C THR A 130 13.14 12.72 -12.44
N ARG A 131 14.45 13.00 -12.43
CA ARG A 131 15.47 12.01 -12.08
C ARG A 131 15.33 11.55 -10.62
N LEU A 132 15.16 12.46 -9.68
CA LEU A 132 14.98 12.11 -8.26
C LEU A 132 13.71 11.28 -8.04
N PHE A 133 12.61 11.66 -8.71
CA PHE A 133 11.35 10.92 -8.64
C PHE A 133 11.49 9.49 -9.19
N ARG A 134 12.16 9.32 -10.34
CA ARG A 134 12.42 7.99 -10.92
C ARG A 134 13.29 7.11 -10.03
N VAL A 135 14.30 7.69 -9.37
CA VAL A 135 15.14 6.96 -8.42
C VAL A 135 14.32 6.55 -7.20
N ALA A 136 13.49 7.45 -6.66
CA ALA A 136 12.63 7.17 -5.51
C ALA A 136 11.59 6.08 -5.80
N SER A 137 10.96 6.07 -6.98
CA SER A 137 9.99 5.04 -7.35
C SER A 137 10.64 3.66 -7.52
N VAL A 138 11.87 3.59 -8.05
CA VAL A 138 12.62 2.33 -8.15
C VAL A 138 12.98 1.80 -6.77
N ILE A 139 13.46 2.65 -5.87
CA ILE A 139 13.77 2.26 -4.48
C ILE A 139 12.50 1.75 -3.79
N LEU A 140 11.39 2.48 -3.94
CA LEU A 140 10.10 2.11 -3.38
C LEU A 140 9.65 0.73 -3.88
N GLY A 141 9.69 0.49 -5.20
CA GLY A 141 9.37 -0.81 -5.79
C GLY A 141 10.26 -1.94 -5.27
N MET A 142 11.57 -1.70 -5.12
CA MET A 142 12.50 -2.69 -4.56
C MET A 142 12.19 -3.00 -3.09
N THR A 143 11.87 -1.99 -2.28
CA THR A 143 11.42 -2.21 -0.89
C THR A 143 10.17 -3.08 -0.83
N TYR A 144 9.19 -2.87 -1.73
CA TYR A 144 7.99 -3.71 -1.78
C TYR A 144 8.27 -5.15 -2.18
N VAL A 145 9.18 -5.38 -3.14
CA VAL A 145 9.60 -6.75 -3.51
C VAL A 145 10.21 -7.45 -2.30
N ILE A 146 11.07 -6.77 -1.54
CA ILE A 146 11.65 -7.29 -0.30
C ILE A 146 10.54 -7.64 0.70
N MET A 147 9.54 -6.76 0.90
CA MET A 147 8.41 -7.04 1.79
C MET A 147 7.61 -8.30 1.38
N ILE A 148 7.39 -8.51 0.07
CA ILE A 148 6.65 -9.68 -0.44
C ILE A 148 7.43 -10.98 -0.19
N ILE A 149 8.75 -10.97 -0.40
CA ILE A 149 9.61 -12.16 -0.21
C ILE A 149 9.59 -12.61 1.25
N PHE A 150 9.75 -11.67 2.19
CA PHE A 150 9.76 -11.95 3.63
C PHE A 150 8.35 -12.00 4.26
N SER A 151 7.31 -12.17 3.44
CA SER A 151 5.92 -12.24 3.94
C SER A 151 5.57 -13.58 4.62
N GLY A 152 6.40 -14.62 4.44
CA GLY A 152 6.19 -15.96 4.99
C GLY A 152 5.36 -16.91 4.13
N PHE A 153 4.82 -16.43 3.00
CA PHE A 153 4.09 -17.27 2.05
C PHE A 153 4.99 -17.89 0.97
N ILE A 154 5.92 -17.11 0.41
CA ILE A 154 6.84 -17.58 -0.66
C ILE A 154 8.02 -18.35 -0.07
N VAL A 155 8.59 -17.83 1.01
CA VAL A 155 9.76 -18.40 1.68
C VAL A 155 9.37 -18.72 3.11
N ASP A 156 9.64 -19.94 3.55
CA ASP A 156 9.47 -20.33 4.94
C ASP A 156 10.53 -19.64 5.81
N LEU A 157 10.08 -18.83 6.77
CA LEU A 157 10.90 -17.97 7.62
C LEU A 157 11.83 -18.78 8.54
N LYS A 158 11.49 -20.05 8.82
CA LYS A 158 12.33 -20.95 9.62
C LYS A 158 13.54 -21.47 8.87
N SER A 159 13.45 -21.55 7.54
CA SER A 159 14.54 -22.05 6.70
C SER A 159 15.55 -20.96 6.34
N ILE A 160 15.27 -19.69 6.66
CA ILE A 160 16.14 -18.56 6.33
C ILE A 160 17.29 -18.45 7.35
N VAL A 161 18.47 -18.08 6.86
CA VAL A 161 19.65 -17.79 7.70
C VAL A 161 19.28 -16.82 8.83
N GLY A 162 19.59 -17.17 10.08
CA GLY A 162 19.16 -16.42 11.27
C GLY A 162 19.49 -14.92 11.24
N ALA A 163 20.60 -14.53 10.59
CA ALA A 163 20.99 -13.13 10.42
C ALA A 163 20.10 -12.32 9.47
N LEU A 164 19.33 -12.95 8.58
CA LEU A 164 18.38 -12.30 7.67
C LEU A 164 16.94 -12.34 8.21
N ASN A 165 16.69 -13.15 9.26
CA ASN A 165 15.37 -13.35 9.84
C ASN A 165 14.79 -12.06 10.43
N TRP A 166 15.61 -11.13 10.92
CA TRP A 166 15.12 -9.86 11.49
C TRP A 166 14.40 -8.97 10.47
N MET A 167 14.67 -9.11 9.16
CA MET A 167 14.00 -8.28 8.16
C MET A 167 12.50 -8.59 8.01
N GLN A 168 12.05 -9.75 8.51
CA GLN A 168 10.63 -10.11 8.51
C GLN A 168 9.77 -9.13 9.31
N TRP A 169 10.33 -8.49 10.35
CA TRP A 169 9.59 -7.57 11.23
C TRP A 169 9.26 -6.24 10.53
N PHE A 170 9.98 -5.88 9.48
CA PHE A 170 9.70 -4.68 8.69
C PHE A 170 8.62 -4.91 7.63
N SER A 171 8.24 -6.17 7.36
CA SER A 171 7.24 -6.48 6.34
C SER A 171 5.81 -6.35 6.87
N ILE A 172 5.13 -5.25 6.51
CA ILE A 172 3.70 -5.08 6.80
C ILE A 172 2.83 -6.19 6.20
N LEU A 173 3.27 -6.79 5.10
CA LEU A 173 2.59 -7.90 4.46
C LEU A 173 2.56 -9.15 5.35
N ARG A 174 3.60 -9.40 6.15
CA ARG A 174 3.63 -10.52 7.09
C ARG A 174 2.46 -10.44 8.06
N TYR A 175 2.28 -9.28 8.69
CA TYR A 175 1.21 -9.06 9.67
C TYR A 175 -0.17 -9.19 9.04
N ALA A 176 -0.36 -8.60 7.85
CA ALA A 176 -1.63 -8.71 7.13
C ALA A 176 -1.96 -10.17 6.77
N LEU A 177 -0.99 -10.93 6.26
CA LEU A 177 -1.20 -12.34 5.92
C LEU A 177 -1.46 -13.19 7.15
N TYR A 178 -0.73 -12.99 8.23
CA TYR A 178 -0.89 -13.81 9.44
C TYR A 178 -2.27 -13.55 10.06
N GLY A 179 -2.67 -12.28 10.17
CA GLY A 179 -4.01 -11.93 10.67
C GLY A 179 -5.15 -12.47 9.80
N LEU A 180 -5.06 -12.32 8.48
CA LEU A 180 -6.09 -12.82 7.57
C LEU A 180 -6.15 -14.35 7.53
N ASN A 181 -5.00 -15.03 7.54
CA ASN A 181 -4.97 -16.49 7.57
C ASN A 181 -5.57 -17.03 8.88
N VAL A 182 -5.26 -16.43 10.03
CA VAL A 182 -5.89 -16.82 11.30
C VAL A 182 -7.41 -16.70 11.20
N LYS A 183 -7.93 -15.57 10.69
CA LYS A 183 -9.38 -15.36 10.57
C LYS A 183 -10.04 -16.34 9.59
N GLU A 184 -9.38 -16.69 8.49
CA GLU A 184 -9.90 -17.65 7.51
C GLU A 184 -9.89 -19.09 8.03
N PHE A 185 -8.83 -19.51 8.71
CA PHE A 185 -8.69 -20.90 9.17
C PHE A 185 -9.43 -21.17 10.49
N THR A 186 -9.76 -20.14 11.27
CA THR A 186 -10.60 -20.30 12.46
C THR A 186 -11.99 -20.82 12.05
N ASN A 187 -12.47 -21.89 12.71
CA ASN A 187 -13.73 -22.59 12.38
C ASN A 187 -13.77 -23.34 11.03
N LEU A 188 -12.67 -23.41 10.27
CA LEU A 188 -12.63 -24.20 9.04
C LEU A 188 -12.40 -25.69 9.38
N LYS A 189 -13.18 -26.59 8.77
CA LYS A 189 -12.99 -28.04 8.84
C LYS A 189 -12.48 -28.56 7.51
N LEU A 190 -11.37 -29.29 7.54
CA LEU A 190 -10.72 -29.82 6.35
C LEU A 190 -10.82 -31.34 6.33
N CYS A 191 -10.98 -31.87 5.13
CA CYS A 191 -11.18 -33.28 4.87
C CYS A 191 -9.95 -33.85 4.17
N ALA A 192 -9.41 -34.95 4.68
CA ALA A 192 -8.39 -35.69 3.97
C ALA A 192 -9.03 -36.40 2.77
N ALA A 193 -8.38 -36.35 1.61
CA ALA A 193 -8.80 -37.15 0.46
C ALA A 193 -8.50 -38.63 0.77
N VAL A 194 -9.52 -39.39 1.17
CA VAL A 194 -9.38 -40.83 1.41
C VAL A 194 -9.44 -41.54 0.06
N ALA A 195 -8.37 -42.23 -0.32
CA ALA A 195 -8.21 -42.83 -1.64
C ALA A 195 -9.09 -44.06 -1.94
N ASN A 196 -9.99 -44.47 -1.04
CA ASN A 196 -10.83 -45.66 -1.23
C ASN A 196 -12.22 -45.40 -0.64
N ASN A 197 -13.29 -45.49 -1.45
CA ASN A 197 -14.74 -45.58 -1.16
C ASN A 197 -15.23 -45.47 0.30
N ALA A 198 -14.73 -44.49 1.04
CA ALA A 198 -15.05 -44.19 2.42
C ALA A 198 -15.29 -42.69 2.46
N THR A 199 -16.43 -42.33 3.03
CA THR A 199 -16.85 -40.96 3.33
C THR A 199 -15.66 -40.11 3.76
N SER A 200 -15.45 -38.96 3.11
CA SER A 200 -14.38 -38.02 3.45
C SER A 200 -14.45 -37.67 4.95
N ILE A 201 -13.53 -38.21 5.75
CA ILE A 201 -13.48 -37.93 7.18
C ILE A 201 -12.85 -36.55 7.36
N CYS A 202 -13.65 -35.57 7.78
CA CYS A 202 -13.20 -34.21 8.05
C CYS A 202 -12.72 -34.12 9.51
N SER A 203 -11.52 -34.65 9.76
CA SER A 203 -10.94 -34.76 11.11
C SER A 203 -10.04 -33.58 11.48
N TYR A 204 -9.64 -32.74 10.51
CA TYR A 204 -8.66 -31.67 10.75
C TYR A 204 -9.37 -30.34 10.97
N ARG A 205 -9.07 -29.68 12.09
CA ARG A 205 -9.50 -28.31 12.34
C ARG A 205 -8.47 -27.35 11.77
N GLY A 206 -8.91 -26.22 11.23
CA GLY A 206 -8.02 -25.17 10.73
C GLY A 206 -7.10 -24.59 11.82
N GLU A 207 -7.52 -24.67 13.08
CA GLU A 207 -6.73 -24.31 14.28
C GLU A 207 -5.41 -25.12 14.38
N ASP A 208 -5.44 -26.40 14.01
CA ASP A 208 -4.26 -27.28 14.04
C ASP A 208 -3.23 -26.85 12.99
N ILE A 209 -3.67 -26.27 11.87
CA ILE A 209 -2.80 -25.77 10.79
C ILE A 209 -2.16 -24.43 11.15
N VAL A 210 -2.86 -23.59 11.91
CA VAL A 210 -2.33 -22.30 12.40
C VAL A 210 -1.21 -22.52 13.40
N THR A 211 -1.40 -23.47 14.33
CA THR A 211 -0.38 -23.85 15.32
C THR A 211 0.83 -24.53 14.68
N GLU A 212 0.63 -25.40 13.67
CA GLU A 212 1.72 -26.02 12.90
C GLU A 212 2.57 -25.01 12.12
N ARG A 213 1.96 -23.91 11.64
CA ARG A 213 2.69 -22.80 11.00
C ARG A 213 3.37 -21.85 11.98
N HIS A 214 3.41 -22.19 13.27
CA HIS A 214 4.03 -21.39 14.33
C HIS A 214 3.51 -19.94 14.39
N ILE A 215 2.23 -19.77 14.05
CA ILE A 215 1.51 -18.54 14.31
C ILE A 215 0.98 -18.69 15.74
N VAL A 216 1.65 -18.07 16.71
CA VAL A 216 1.20 -18.08 18.11
C VAL A 216 -0.10 -17.28 18.17
N TYR A 217 -1.22 -17.98 18.35
CA TYR A 217 -2.54 -17.40 18.55
C TYR A 217 -3.14 -18.07 19.78
N GLU A 218 -2.74 -17.62 20.97
CA GLU A 218 -3.31 -18.10 22.24
C GLU A 218 -4.52 -17.24 22.66
N SER A 219 -4.58 -15.97 22.22
CA SER A 219 -5.69 -15.05 22.52
C SER A 219 -6.15 -14.23 21.31
N ASP A 220 -7.38 -13.70 21.36
CA ASP A 220 -7.98 -12.85 20.31
C ASP A 220 -7.17 -11.57 20.00
N TRP A 221 -6.21 -11.21 20.86
CA TRP A 221 -5.35 -10.03 20.77
C TRP A 221 -3.91 -10.34 20.35
N ASP A 222 -3.54 -11.60 20.09
CA ASP A 222 -2.20 -11.99 19.60
C ASP A 222 -1.93 -11.62 18.12
N LEU A 223 -2.59 -10.56 17.63
CA LEU A 223 -2.43 -9.99 16.29
C LEU A 223 -2.05 -8.52 16.34
#